data_AF-A0A370U9F2-F1
#
_entry.id   AF-A0A370U9F2-F1
#
_cell.length_a   1.000
_cell.length_b   1.000
_cell.length_c   1.000
_cell.angle_alpha   90.00
_cell.angle_beta   90.00
_cell.angle_gamma   90.00
#
_symmetry.space_group_name_H-M   'P 1'
#
loop_
_entity.id
_entity.type
_entity.pdbx_description
1 polymer ?
#
loop_
_entity_poly.entity_id
_entity_poly.type
_entity_poly.pdbx_seq_one_letter_code
_entity_poly.pdbx_strand_id
1 'polypeptide(L)' 'MAYVDLNLLRAKISEIPEKSDFTSVKQRILSANRSEQPEGLFPFVCNPRENAPQDLPFKLEDYLELVDLTGRIV' A
#
# COMPACT_ATOMS: atom_id res chain seq x y z
N MET A 1 5.74 5.83 2.09
CA MET A 1 5.23 4.44 2.17
C MET A 1 5.70 3.64 0.97
N ALA A 2 5.28 3.97 -0.26
CA ALA A 2 5.67 3.26 -1.48
C ALA A 2 7.17 2.90 -1.60
N TYR A 3 8.08 3.82 -1.26
CA TYR A 3 9.52 3.53 -1.27
C TYR A 3 9.92 2.31 -0.43
N VAL A 4 9.37 2.17 0.78
CA VAL A 4 9.64 1.04 1.68
C VAL A 4 8.95 -0.23 1.20
N ASP A 5 7.75 -0.11 0.62
CA ASP A 5 7.04 -1.24 0.05
C ASP A 5 7.74 -1.83 -1.18
N LEU A 6 8.48 -0.98 -1.92
CA LEU A 6 9.31 -1.38 -3.05
C LEU A 6 10.71 -1.85 -2.63
N ASN A 7 11.13 -1.72 -1.36
CA ASN A 7 12.49 -2.08 -0.95
C ASN A 7 12.80 -3.56 -1.19
N LEU A 8 11.84 -4.46 -1.01
CA LEU A 8 12.05 -5.89 -1.24
C LEU A 8 12.19 -6.22 -2.74
N LEU A 9 11.55 -5.45 -3.62
CA LEU A 9 11.74 -5.54 -5.08
C LEU A 9 13.12 -5.01 -5.47
N ARG A 10 13.51 -3.82 -4.97
CA ARG A 10 14.82 -3.20 -5.23
C ARG A 10 15.99 -4.04 -4.72
N ALA A 11 15.81 -4.71 -3.59
CA ALA A 11 16.80 -5.63 -3.02
C ALA A 11 16.85 -6.99 -3.75
N LYS A 12 16.00 -7.22 -4.76
CA LYS A 12 15.83 -8.49 -5.49
C LYS A 12 15.48 -9.67 -4.58
N ILE A 13 14.84 -9.40 -3.45
CA ILE A 13 14.38 -10.42 -2.49
C ILE A 13 12.99 -10.92 -2.88
N SER A 14 12.20 -10.10 -3.56
CA SER A 14 10.89 -10.46 -4.12
C SER A 14 10.78 -9.99 -5.56
N GLU A 15 10.06 -10.74 -6.40
CA GLU A 15 9.87 -10.43 -7.82
C GLU A 15 8.64 -9.55 -8.08
N ILE A 16 7.63 -9.62 -7.21
CA ILE A 16 6.37 -8.90 -7.35
C ILE A 16 5.83 -8.44 -5.98
N PRO A 17 5.14 -7.28 -5.89
CA PRO A 17 4.66 -6.71 -4.62
C PRO A 17 3.85 -7.69 -3.76
N GLU A 18 3.11 -8.60 -4.38
CA GLU A 18 2.25 -9.58 -3.73
C GLU A 18 3.04 -10.67 -2.99
N LYS A 19 4.27 -10.96 -3.43
CA LYS A 19 5.19 -11.93 -2.79
C LYS A 19 6.09 -11.27 -1.74
N SER A 20 5.84 -10.01 -1.40
CA SER A 20 6.67 -9.23 -0.49
C SER A 20 6.23 -9.48 0.96
N ASP A 21 6.85 -10.45 1.64
CA ASP A 21 6.34 -11.00 2.90
C ASP A 21 6.21 -10.01 4.08
N PHE A 22 6.96 -8.90 4.06
CA PHE A 22 7.07 -7.98 5.21
C PHE A 22 6.79 -6.51 4.86
N THR A 23 5.92 -6.24 3.89
CA THR A 23 5.59 -4.86 3.47
C THR A 23 4.15 -4.47 3.78
N SER A 24 3.93 -3.16 3.91
CA SER A 24 2.60 -2.60 4.17
C SER A 24 1.66 -2.81 2.99
N VAL A 25 2.19 -2.92 1.76
CA VAL A 25 1.40 -3.27 0.57
C VAL A 25 0.76 -4.66 0.69
N LYS A 26 1.48 -5.68 1.17
CA LYS A 26 0.91 -7.02 1.39
C LYS A 26 -0.21 -7.01 2.41
N GLN A 27 -0.02 -6.30 3.53
CA GLN A 27 -1.08 -6.15 4.54
C GLN A 27 -2.32 -5.47 3.98
N ARG A 28 -2.14 -4.40 3.19
CA ARG A 28 -3.23 -3.68 2.52
C ARG A 28 -3.99 -4.57 1.53
N ILE A 29 -3.29 -5.38 0.72
CA ILE A 29 -3.91 -6.34 -0.21
C ILE A 29 -4.73 -7.40 0.55
N LEU A 30 -4.17 -7.96 1.64
CA LEU A 30 -4.86 -8.97 2.44
C LEU A 30 -6.13 -8.43 3.11
N SER A 31 -6.08 -7.21 3.65
CA SER A 31 -7.26 -6.54 4.22
C SER A 31 -8.27 -6.17 3.13
N ALA A 32 -7.82 -5.71 1.97
CA ALA A 32 -8.70 -5.39 0.85
C ALA A 32 -9.49 -6.61 0.34
N ASN A 33 -8.87 -7.80 0.31
CA ASN A 33 -9.56 -9.06 -0.01
C ASN A 33 -10.71 -9.40 0.97
N ARG A 34 -10.67 -8.84 2.18
CA ARG A 34 -11.74 -8.95 3.19
C ARG A 34 -12.67 -7.73 3.21
N SER A 35 -12.49 -6.78 2.30
CA SER A 35 -13.17 -5.48 2.30
C SER A 35 -12.92 -4.65 3.58
N GLU A 36 -11.74 -4.81 4.18
CA GLU A 36 -11.31 -4.16 5.43
C GLU A 36 -10.08 -3.26 5.21
N GLN A 37 -9.81 -2.37 6.16
CA GLN A 37 -8.54 -1.64 6.26
C GLN A 37 -7.67 -2.27 7.36
N PRO A 38 -6.33 -2.33 7.17
CA PRO A 38 -5.42 -2.90 8.16
C PRO A 38 -5.35 -2.06 9.45
N GLU A 39 -5.53 -2.69 10.61
CA GLU A 39 -5.61 -2.01 11.93
C GLU A 39 -4.31 -1.30 12.37
N GLY A 40 -3.16 -1.72 11.85
CA GLY A 40 -1.84 -1.14 12.19
C GLY A 40 -1.32 -0.08 11.21
N LEU A 41 -2.11 0.29 10.20
CA LEU A 41 -1.70 1.24 9.17
C LEU A 41 -2.74 2.34 9.04
N PHE A 42 -2.30 3.52 8.62
CA PHE A 42 -3.22 4.62 8.33
C PHE A 42 -4.22 4.23 7.22
N PRO A 43 -5.53 4.45 7.45
CA PRO A 43 -6.56 4.12 6.50
C PRO A 43 -6.56 5.09 5.32
N PHE A 44 -7.06 4.64 4.18
CA PHE A 44 -7.30 5.47 3.00
C PHE A 44 -8.69 6.08 3.03
N VAL A 45 -8.80 7.38 2.75
CA VAL A 45 -10.07 8.09 2.64
C VAL A 45 -10.10 8.94 1.39
N CYS A 46 -11.22 8.85 0.67
CA CYS A 46 -11.43 9.58 -0.58
C CYS A 46 -11.96 11.01 -0.36
N ASN A 47 -12.26 11.40 0.88
CA ASN A 47 -12.77 12.73 1.21
C ASN A 47 -12.27 13.19 2.59
N PRO A 48 -11.06 13.78 2.66
CA PRO A 48 -10.53 14.30 3.92
C PRO A 48 -11.42 15.43 4.42
N ARG A 49 -12.02 15.27 5.61
CA ARG A 49 -12.71 16.34 6.30
C ARG A 49 -11.67 17.23 7.00
N GLU A 50 -11.95 18.53 7.15
CA GLU A 50 -11.04 19.47 7.84
C GLU A 50 -10.65 19.04 9.27
N ASN A 51 -11.46 18.19 9.91
CA ASN A 51 -11.21 17.60 11.23
C ASN A 51 -11.05 16.06 11.18
N ALA A 52 -10.65 15.50 10.04
CA ALA A 52 -10.41 14.07 9.95
C ALA A 52 -9.20 13.66 10.82
N PRO A 53 -9.24 12.49 11.49
CA PRO A 53 -8.06 11.92 12.12
C PRO A 53 -6.95 11.72 11.08
N GLN A 54 -5.71 11.51 11.53
CA GLN A 54 -4.56 11.27 10.65
C GLN A 54 -4.87 10.13 9.68
N ASP A 55 -5.25 10.46 8.45
CA ASP A 55 -5.63 9.50 7.42
C ASP A 55 -4.91 9.83 6.10
N LEU A 56 -4.91 8.88 5.16
CA LEU A 56 -4.30 9.07 3.84
C LEU A 56 -5.35 9.64 2.86
N PRO A 57 -5.15 10.86 2.32
CA PRO A 57 -6.15 11.57 1.50
C PRO A 57 -6.13 11.13 0.03
N PHE A 58 -6.11 9.83 -0.23
CA PHE A 58 -6.12 9.23 -1.56
C PHE A 58 -6.69 7.82 -1.48
N LYS A 59 -7.10 7.26 -2.63
CA LYS A 59 -7.70 5.93 -2.66
C LYS A 59 -6.64 4.84 -2.54
N LEU A 60 -7.06 3.69 -2.01
CA LEU A 60 -6.24 2.48 -2.02
C LEU A 60 -5.91 2.04 -3.46
N GLU A 61 -6.84 2.20 -4.39
CA GLU A 61 -6.67 1.86 -5.82
C GLU A 61 -5.51 2.64 -6.44
N ASP A 62 -5.54 3.97 -6.31
CA ASP A 62 -4.48 4.86 -6.82
C ASP A 62 -3.11 4.51 -6.22
N TYR A 63 -3.08 4.11 -4.94
CA TYR A 63 -1.87 3.65 -4.27
C TYR A 63 -1.33 2.34 -4.85
N LEU A 64 -2.20 1.34 -5.04
CA LEU A 64 -1.80 0.04 -5.60
C LEU A 64 -1.34 0.18 -7.05
N GLU A 65 -2.01 1.00 -7.85
CA GLU A 65 -1.59 1.30 -9.23
C GLU A 65 -0.21 1.95 -9.25
N LEU A 66 0.03 2.95 -8.39
CA LEU A 66 1.35 3.57 -8.28
C LEU A 66 2.44 2.56 -7.90
N VAL A 67 2.18 1.68 -6.93
CA VAL A 67 3.15 0.66 -6.50
C VAL A 67 3.40 -0.36 -7.61
N ASP A 68 2.38 -0.80 -8.34
CA ASP A 68 2.53 -1.74 -9.46
C ASP A 68 3.34 -1.12 -10.61
N LEU A 69 2.98 0.11 -11.02
CA LEU A 69 3.70 0.84 -12.06
C LEU A 69 5.17 1.05 -11.71
N THR A 70 5.45 1.47 -10.48
CA THR A 70 6.83 1.75 -10.04
C THR A 70 7.61 0.49 -9.70
N GLY A 71 6.96 -0.58 -9.24
CA GLY A 71 7.59 -1.86 -8.91
C GLY A 71 8.03 -2.66 -10.12
N ARG A 72 7.33 -2.54 -11.27
CA ARG A 72 7.70 -3.22 -12.52
C ARG A 72 8.84 -2.56 -13.29
N ILE A 73 9.21 -1.34 -12.94
CA ILE A 73 10.30 -0.58 -13.59
C ILE A 73 11.67 -0.88 -12.94
N VAL A 74 11.69 -1.48 -11.75
CA VAL A 74 12.88 -1.74 -10.91
C VAL A 74 13.60 -3.03 -11.29
#